data_AF-A0A091LAN0-F1
#
_entry.id   AF-A0A091LAN0-F1
#
_cell.length_a   1.000
_cell.length_b   1.000
_cell.length_c   1.000
_cell.angle_alpha   90.00
_cell.angle_beta   90.00
_cell.angle_gamma   90.00
#
_symmetry.space_group_name_H-M   'P 1'
#
loop_
_entity.id
_entity.type
_entity.pdbx_description
1 polymer ?
#
loop_
_entity_poly.entity_id
_entity_poly.type
_entity_poly.pdbx_seq_one_letter_code
_entity_poly.pdbx_strand_id
1 'polypeptide(L)'
;VLSLCQIPCLCGSAPCLLCRCCPSGNNSTITRLIYAFFLLLGVSVACVMLIPGMEEQLKKIPGFCDGGMGTTIPGVHGHVNCDVLVGYKAVYRVCFGMAMFFLLFSLLMIKVKSSNDPRAAVHNGFWFFKFATAVAISVGAFFIPEGPFTTVWFYVGMAGAFCFILIQLVLLIDFAHSWNESWVEKMEEGNSRCWYAALLSATAVNYLLSLVAIVLFYVYYTHPEGCSENKTFISVNMLLCIGASVMSILPKIQESQPRSGLLQSSVITIYTMYLTWSAMTNEPGK
;
A
#
# COMPACT_ATOMS: atom_id res chain seq x y z
N VAL A 1 -0.75 -16.25 38.71
CA VAL A 1 -1.20 -17.27 37.73
C VAL A 1 -1.32 -16.64 36.34
N LEU A 2 -0.25 -15.99 35.84
CA LEU A 2 -0.34 -15.08 34.69
C LEU A 2 0.75 -15.30 33.62
N SER A 3 1.37 -16.49 33.54
CA SER A 3 2.57 -16.64 32.68
C SER A 3 2.67 -17.92 31.84
N LEU A 4 1.61 -18.69 31.61
CA LEU A 4 1.72 -19.96 30.84
C LEU A 4 0.68 -20.23 29.72
N CYS A 5 -0.48 -19.55 29.61
CA CYS A 5 -1.46 -19.85 28.51
C CYS A 5 -1.21 -19.09 27.18
N GLN A 6 -0.22 -18.19 27.06
CA GLN A 6 0.02 -17.46 25.79
C GLN A 6 0.95 -18.18 24.81
N ILE A 7 1.90 -18.98 25.30
CA ILE A 7 2.91 -19.64 24.46
C ILE A 7 2.32 -20.80 23.61
N PRO A 8 1.36 -21.62 24.11
CA PRO A 8 0.81 -22.73 23.32
C PRO A 8 -0.03 -22.29 22.11
N CYS A 9 -0.60 -21.08 22.15
CA CYS A 9 -1.47 -20.54 21.10
C CYS A 9 -0.69 -20.10 19.85
N LEU A 10 0.60 -19.80 19.99
CA LEU A 10 1.46 -19.38 18.88
C LEU A 10 2.07 -20.57 18.13
N CYS A 11 2.38 -21.67 18.83
CA CYS A 11 3.11 -22.83 18.28
C CYS A 11 2.24 -24.06 17.91
N GLY A 12 0.92 -24.03 18.11
CA GLY A 12 0.04 -25.18 17.92
C GLY A 12 -0.85 -25.12 16.66
N SER A 13 -1.13 -26.30 16.11
CA SER A 13 -2.17 -26.56 15.09
C SER A 13 -3.60 -26.52 15.66
N ALA A 14 -3.74 -26.42 16.97
CA ALA A 14 -5.03 -26.40 17.64
C ALA A 14 -5.60 -24.97 17.63
N PRO A 15 -6.85 -24.77 17.20
CA PRO A 15 -7.64 -23.65 17.71
C PRO A 15 -7.61 -23.75 19.24
N CYS A 16 -7.66 -22.63 19.95
CA CYS A 16 -7.72 -22.57 21.41
C CYS A 16 -9.00 -23.23 21.99
N LEU A 17 -9.25 -24.51 21.72
CA LEU A 17 -10.40 -25.29 22.19
C LEU A 17 -10.25 -25.70 23.66
N LEU A 18 -9.04 -25.59 24.23
CA LEU A 18 -8.74 -25.94 25.63
C LEU A 18 -8.52 -24.74 26.57
N CYS A 19 -8.34 -23.52 26.06
CA CYS A 19 -8.35 -22.30 26.89
C CYS A 19 -9.73 -21.66 26.62
N ARG A 20 -10.66 -21.78 27.60
CA ARG A 20 -12.09 -21.36 27.58
C ARG A 20 -12.32 -19.84 27.40
N CYS A 21 -11.31 -19.12 26.88
CA CYS A 21 -11.17 -17.68 26.88
C CYS A 21 -11.18 -17.03 25.49
N CYS A 22 -11.32 -17.79 24.40
CA CYS A 22 -11.48 -17.21 23.05
C CYS A 22 -12.84 -17.59 22.45
N PRO A 23 -13.72 -16.62 22.12
CA PRO A 23 -14.96 -16.88 21.41
C PRO A 23 -14.65 -17.47 20.02
N SER A 24 -15.40 -18.49 19.62
CA SER A 24 -15.44 -19.02 18.26
C SER A 24 -16.12 -18.01 17.31
N GLY A 25 -15.47 -16.87 17.08
CA GLY A 25 -15.91 -15.82 16.17
C GLY A 25 -14.91 -15.61 15.03
N ASN A 26 -15.38 -15.75 13.78
CA ASN A 26 -14.76 -15.34 12.51
C ASN A 26 -13.23 -15.52 12.37
N ASN A 27 -12.78 -16.78 12.42
CA ASN A 27 -11.38 -17.18 12.20
C ASN A 27 -10.77 -16.59 10.91
N SER A 28 -11.55 -16.42 9.84
CA SER A 28 -11.07 -15.87 8.55
C SER A 28 -10.82 -14.35 8.60
N THR A 29 -11.70 -13.57 9.24
CA THR A 29 -11.50 -12.11 9.35
C THR A 29 -10.28 -11.79 10.21
N ILE A 30 -10.12 -12.51 11.32
CA ILE A 30 -8.95 -12.38 12.19
C ILE A 30 -7.67 -12.75 11.42
N THR A 31 -7.68 -13.83 10.65
CA THR A 31 -6.55 -14.23 9.80
C THR A 31 -6.15 -13.14 8.81
N ARG A 32 -7.13 -12.49 8.15
CA ARG A 32 -6.87 -11.36 7.23
C ARG A 32 -6.22 -10.17 7.97
N LEU A 33 -6.72 -9.84 9.16
CA LEU A 33 -6.15 -8.77 9.99
C LEU A 33 -4.72 -9.09 10.43
N ILE A 34 -4.42 -10.33 10.80
CA ILE A 34 -3.06 -10.75 11.18
C ILE A 34 -2.12 -10.63 9.97
N TYR A 35 -2.54 -11.03 8.76
CA TYR A 35 -1.73 -10.84 7.56
C TYR A 35 -1.50 -9.35 7.23
N ALA A 36 -2.50 -8.49 7.42
CA ALA A 36 -2.35 -7.05 7.24
C ALA A 36 -1.35 -6.46 8.25
N PHE A 37 -1.48 -6.83 9.53
CA PHE A 37 -0.51 -6.45 10.56
C PHE A 37 0.90 -6.97 10.25
N PHE A 38 0.99 -8.18 9.71
CA PHE A 38 2.27 -8.76 9.35
C PHE A 38 2.94 -7.99 8.21
N LEU A 39 2.19 -7.62 7.16
CA LEU A 39 2.69 -6.76 6.11
C LEU A 39 3.15 -5.40 6.66
N LEU A 40 2.36 -4.80 7.57
CA LEU A 40 2.70 -3.54 8.23
C LEU A 40 4.00 -3.65 9.04
N LEU A 41 4.22 -4.77 9.74
CA LEU A 41 5.48 -5.02 10.46
C LEU A 41 6.66 -5.11 9.48
N GLY A 42 6.50 -5.76 8.33
CA GLY A 42 7.50 -5.79 7.27
C GLY A 42 7.84 -4.40 6.73
N VAL A 43 6.82 -3.57 6.46
CA VAL A 43 6.99 -2.16 6.07
C VAL A 43 7.71 -1.37 7.16
N SER A 44 7.34 -1.57 8.43
CA SER A 44 7.97 -0.89 9.57
C SER A 44 9.47 -1.20 9.64
N VAL A 45 9.85 -2.47 9.45
CA VAL A 45 11.27 -2.89 9.40
C VAL A 45 11.99 -2.24 8.21
N ALA A 46 11.36 -2.18 7.04
CA ALA A 46 11.93 -1.51 5.87
C ALA A 46 12.14 0.00 6.13
N CYS A 47 11.19 0.68 6.77
CA CYS A 47 11.36 2.09 7.16
C CYS A 47 12.51 2.27 8.15
N VAL A 48 12.67 1.37 9.14
CA VAL A 48 13.79 1.42 10.09
C VAL A 48 15.14 1.29 9.39
N MET A 49 15.22 0.52 8.29
CA MET A 49 16.45 0.38 7.49
C MET A 49 16.83 1.65 6.71
N LEU A 50 15.90 2.59 6.54
CA LEU A 50 16.15 3.88 5.90
C LEU A 50 16.52 4.99 6.92
N ILE A 51 16.45 4.71 8.23
CA ILE A 51 16.77 5.71 9.26
C ILE A 51 18.27 6.03 9.25
N PRO A 52 18.65 7.33 9.27
CA PRO A 52 20.06 7.72 9.35
C PRO A 52 20.71 7.14 10.61
N GLY A 53 21.87 6.50 10.46
CA GLY A 53 22.59 5.79 11.53
C GLY A 53 22.48 4.26 11.49
N MET A 54 21.48 3.70 10.79
CA MET A 54 21.41 2.24 10.56
C MET A 54 22.48 1.76 9.57
N GLU A 55 22.98 2.66 8.74
CA GLU A 55 23.99 2.42 7.70
C GLU A 55 25.26 1.78 8.28
N GLU A 56 25.74 2.21 9.45
CA GLU A 56 26.96 1.66 10.06
C GLU A 56 26.83 0.18 10.44
N GLN A 57 25.62 -0.26 10.81
CA GLN A 57 25.36 -1.67 11.11
C GLN A 57 25.19 -2.48 9.82
N LEU A 58 24.53 -1.91 8.81
CA LEU A 58 24.32 -2.56 7.52
C LEU A 58 25.62 -2.73 6.72
N LYS A 59 26.56 -1.79 6.84
CA LYS A 59 27.91 -1.90 6.24
C LYS A 59 28.71 -3.10 6.73
N LYS A 60 28.40 -3.64 7.92
CA LYS A 60 29.06 -4.84 8.47
C LYS A 60 28.60 -6.13 7.78
N ILE A 61 27.52 -6.09 6.99
CA ILE A 61 27.00 -7.25 6.27
C ILE A 61 27.85 -7.44 4.99
N PRO A 62 28.48 -8.60 4.79
CA PRO A 62 29.28 -8.86 3.60
C PRO A 62 28.41 -8.79 2.34
N GLY A 63 28.94 -8.22 1.25
CA GLY A 63 28.22 -8.04 0.00
C GLY A 63 27.23 -6.87 -0.03
N PHE A 64 27.39 -5.84 0.81
CA PHE A 64 26.67 -4.56 0.68
C PHE A 64 27.58 -3.41 0.23
N CYS A 65 28.83 -3.40 0.71
CA CYS A 65 29.89 -2.44 0.35
C CYS A 65 31.29 -3.12 0.31
N ASP A 66 31.42 -4.25 -0.38
CA ASP A 66 32.75 -4.87 -0.54
C ASP A 66 33.58 -4.10 -1.59
N GLY A 67 34.64 -3.44 -1.13
CA GLY A 67 35.74 -3.00 -2.00
C GLY A 67 35.72 -1.56 -2.53
N GLY A 68 34.85 -0.66 -2.04
CA GLY A 68 34.87 0.76 -2.45
C GLY A 68 34.55 1.02 -3.93
N MET A 69 34.21 -0.01 -4.70
CA MET A 69 33.70 0.13 -6.06
C MET A 69 32.22 0.53 -5.95
N GLY A 70 31.96 1.83 -6.09
CA GLY A 70 30.60 2.36 -6.19
C GLY A 70 29.81 1.57 -7.24
N THR A 71 28.60 1.16 -6.88
CA THR A 71 27.69 0.46 -7.77
C THR A 71 27.20 1.38 -8.89
N THR A 72 27.14 0.85 -10.10
CA THR A 72 26.48 1.49 -11.24
C THR A 72 24.97 1.41 -11.07
N ILE A 73 24.34 2.56 -10.84
CA ILE A 73 22.88 2.70 -10.89
C ILE A 73 22.48 2.89 -12.37
N PRO A 74 21.43 2.22 -12.88
CA PRO A 74 20.92 2.49 -14.23
C PRO A 74 20.58 3.98 -14.37
N GLY A 75 21.23 4.69 -15.28
CA GLY A 75 21.01 6.12 -15.54
C GLY A 75 21.94 7.10 -14.81
N VAL A 76 22.87 6.64 -13.97
CA VAL A 76 23.87 7.52 -13.32
C VAL A 76 25.29 7.06 -13.69
N HIS A 77 26.01 7.89 -14.44
CA HIS A 77 27.44 7.70 -14.72
C HIS A 77 28.28 8.25 -13.55
N GLY A 78 28.72 7.39 -12.65
CA GLY A 78 29.64 7.75 -11.55
C GLY A 78 29.64 6.76 -10.38
N HIS A 79 30.66 6.82 -9.52
CA HIS A 79 30.67 6.09 -8.25
C HIS A 79 29.80 6.84 -7.24
N VAL A 80 28.70 6.21 -6.82
CA VAL A 80 27.74 6.79 -5.86
C VAL A 80 28.14 6.39 -4.42
N ASN A 81 27.98 7.30 -3.46
CA ASN A 81 28.25 7.04 -2.04
C ASN A 81 27.52 5.78 -1.56
N CYS A 82 28.26 4.79 -1.07
CA CYS A 82 27.70 3.50 -0.64
C CYS A 82 26.70 3.68 0.52
N ASP A 83 26.94 4.67 1.37
CA ASP A 83 26.22 4.99 2.59
C ASP A 83 24.70 5.12 2.39
N VAL A 84 24.28 5.98 1.47
CA VAL A 84 22.85 6.19 1.14
C VAL A 84 22.25 4.96 0.44
N LEU A 85 23.05 4.26 -0.37
CA LEU A 85 22.57 3.15 -1.18
C LEU A 85 22.37 1.85 -0.36
N VAL A 86 23.12 1.68 0.72
CA VAL A 86 23.02 0.51 1.61
C VAL A 86 21.63 0.38 2.21
N GLY A 87 21.02 1.49 2.64
CA GLY A 87 19.65 1.51 3.16
C GLY A 87 18.64 1.03 2.12
N TYR A 88 18.68 1.58 0.90
CA TYR A 88 17.78 1.16 -0.19
C TYR A 88 17.98 -0.31 -0.57
N LYS A 89 19.23 -0.79 -0.64
CA LYS A 89 19.53 -2.21 -0.87
C LYS A 89 18.94 -3.11 0.21
N ALA A 90 19.03 -2.70 1.49
CA ALA A 90 18.49 -3.47 2.60
C ALA A 90 16.95 -3.55 2.51
N VAL A 91 16.30 -2.44 2.17
CA VAL A 91 14.86 -2.40 1.89
C VAL A 91 14.47 -3.37 0.78
N TYR A 92 15.19 -3.38 -0.35
CA TYR A 92 14.91 -4.32 -1.44
C TYR A 92 14.98 -5.78 -0.98
N ARG A 93 15.97 -6.15 -0.14
CA ARG A 93 16.11 -7.53 0.36
C ARG A 93 14.99 -7.91 1.35
N VAL A 94 14.59 -7.02 2.25
CA VAL A 94 13.42 -7.25 3.14
C VAL A 94 12.13 -7.36 2.34
N CYS A 95 11.88 -6.43 1.42
CA CYS A 95 10.69 -6.46 0.57
C CYS A 95 10.66 -7.71 -0.32
N PHE A 96 11.82 -8.15 -0.82
CA PHE A 96 11.95 -9.44 -1.51
C PHE A 96 11.55 -10.60 -0.62
N GLY A 97 12.07 -10.68 0.60
CA GLY A 97 11.72 -11.75 1.53
C GLY A 97 10.23 -11.82 1.84
N MET A 98 9.60 -10.67 2.09
CA MET A 98 8.15 -10.56 2.30
C MET A 98 7.36 -10.97 1.05
N ALA A 99 7.77 -10.49 -0.14
CA ALA A 99 7.11 -10.84 -1.40
C ALA A 99 7.20 -12.36 -1.67
N MET A 100 8.36 -12.97 -1.46
CA MET A 100 8.55 -14.41 -1.64
C MET A 100 7.74 -15.22 -0.63
N PHE A 101 7.65 -14.79 0.63
CA PHE A 101 6.79 -15.43 1.61
C PHE A 101 5.33 -15.43 1.16
N PHE A 102 4.78 -14.27 0.79
CA PHE A 102 3.39 -14.17 0.33
C PHE A 102 3.16 -14.90 -1.00
N LEU A 103 4.13 -14.91 -1.90
CA LEU A 103 4.06 -15.66 -3.16
C LEU A 103 4.01 -17.17 -2.90
N LEU A 104 4.90 -17.71 -2.07
CA LEU A 104 4.88 -19.13 -1.68
C LEU A 104 3.55 -19.49 -1.02
N PHE A 105 3.03 -18.63 -0.16
CA PHE A 105 1.76 -18.86 0.52
C PHE A 105 0.57 -18.79 -0.47
N SER A 106 0.61 -17.87 -1.44
CA SER A 106 -0.36 -17.80 -2.54
C SER A 106 -0.36 -19.08 -3.37
N LEU A 107 0.83 -19.57 -3.76
CA LEU A 107 1.00 -20.83 -4.50
C LEU A 107 0.46 -22.03 -3.73
N LEU A 108 0.69 -22.10 -2.42
CA LEU A 108 0.18 -23.18 -1.56
C LEU A 108 -1.37 -23.19 -1.49
N MET A 109 -2.00 -22.02 -1.59
CA MET A 109 -3.46 -21.86 -1.54
C MET A 109 -4.16 -21.96 -2.90
N ILE A 110 -3.45 -22.29 -3.98
CA ILE A 110 -4.07 -22.49 -5.30
C ILE A 110 -5.08 -23.65 -5.24
N LYS A 111 -6.27 -23.41 -5.81
CA LYS A 111 -7.39 -24.37 -5.93
C LYS A 111 -7.92 -24.89 -4.58
N VAL A 112 -7.75 -24.17 -3.47
CA VAL A 112 -8.51 -24.46 -2.24
C VAL A 112 -9.96 -24.03 -2.45
N LYS A 113 -10.90 -24.99 -2.40
CA LYS A 113 -12.33 -24.75 -2.65
C LYS A 113 -13.21 -24.85 -1.42
N SER A 114 -12.71 -25.45 -0.33
CA SER A 114 -13.48 -25.73 0.87
C SER A 114 -12.65 -25.45 2.12
N SER A 115 -13.30 -24.98 3.18
CA SER A 115 -12.70 -24.75 4.49
C SER A 115 -12.29 -26.04 5.21
N ASN A 116 -12.71 -27.20 4.70
CA ASN A 116 -12.31 -28.52 5.20
C ASN A 116 -10.99 -29.03 4.59
N ASP A 117 -10.44 -28.32 3.60
CA ASP A 117 -9.12 -28.66 3.04
C ASP A 117 -8.05 -28.52 4.14
N PRO A 118 -7.14 -29.49 4.33
CA PRO A 118 -6.07 -29.39 5.31
C PRO A 118 -5.24 -28.09 5.18
N ARG A 119 -5.13 -27.55 3.96
CA ARG A 119 -4.46 -26.26 3.69
C ARG A 119 -5.17 -25.06 4.33
N ALA A 120 -6.48 -25.14 4.56
CA ALA A 120 -7.22 -24.12 5.29
C ALA A 120 -6.81 -24.04 6.77
N ALA A 121 -6.42 -25.17 7.39
CA ALA A 121 -5.84 -25.16 8.74
C ALA A 121 -4.48 -24.46 8.75
N VAL A 122 -3.66 -24.68 7.71
CA VAL A 122 -2.40 -23.94 7.51
C VAL A 122 -2.66 -22.46 7.27
N HIS A 123 -3.70 -22.08 6.51
CA HIS A 123 -4.04 -20.67 6.25
C HIS A 123 -4.46 -19.91 7.51
N ASN A 124 -5.31 -20.50 8.34
CA ASN A 124 -5.86 -19.81 9.52
C ASN A 124 -5.03 -20.02 10.81
N GLY A 125 -4.10 -20.97 10.82
CA GLY A 125 -3.31 -21.34 11.99
C GLY A 125 -1.79 -21.28 11.77
N PHE A 126 -1.03 -21.99 12.62
CA PHE A 126 0.44 -22.15 12.53
C PHE A 126 1.23 -20.83 12.40
N TRP A 127 0.81 -19.81 13.14
CA TRP A 127 1.38 -18.46 13.02
C TRP A 127 2.87 -18.40 13.34
N PHE A 128 3.33 -19.07 14.40
CA PHE A 128 4.77 -19.10 14.74
C PHE A 128 5.63 -19.60 13.57
N PHE A 129 5.25 -20.72 12.95
CA PHE A 129 6.00 -21.29 11.83
C PHE A 129 5.97 -20.38 10.59
N LYS A 130 4.86 -19.67 10.33
CA LYS A 130 4.80 -18.67 9.26
C LYS A 130 5.75 -17.51 9.51
N PHE A 131 5.72 -16.94 10.71
CA PHE A 131 6.63 -15.85 11.08
C PHE A 131 8.09 -16.30 11.01
N ALA A 132 8.41 -17.49 11.55
CA ALA A 132 9.76 -18.05 11.47
C ALA A 132 10.20 -18.26 10.02
N THR A 133 9.33 -18.80 9.16
CA THR A 133 9.61 -18.99 7.72
C THR A 133 9.86 -17.66 7.04
N ALA A 134 9.04 -16.65 7.28
CA ALA A 134 9.20 -15.35 6.67
C ALA A 134 10.47 -14.62 7.14
N VAL A 135 10.80 -14.71 8.43
CA VAL A 135 12.08 -14.19 8.96
C VAL A 135 13.24 -14.94 8.32
N ALA A 136 13.18 -16.26 8.21
CA ALA A 136 14.22 -17.06 7.57
C ALA A 136 14.44 -16.69 6.10
N ILE A 137 13.35 -16.51 5.33
CA ILE A 137 13.45 -16.04 3.93
C ILE A 137 14.03 -14.63 3.86
N SER A 138 13.56 -13.71 4.71
CA SER A 138 14.05 -12.33 4.74
C SER A 138 15.52 -12.24 5.14
N VAL A 139 15.97 -12.99 6.15
CA VAL A 139 17.39 -13.09 6.53
C VAL A 139 18.19 -13.77 5.42
N GLY A 140 17.66 -14.83 4.81
CA GLY A 140 18.25 -15.50 3.65
C GLY A 140 18.50 -14.55 2.48
N ALA A 141 17.59 -13.59 2.25
CA ALA A 141 17.74 -12.58 1.20
C ALA A 141 18.98 -11.69 1.41
N PHE A 142 19.45 -11.48 2.65
CA PHE A 142 20.68 -10.73 2.91
C PHE A 142 21.94 -11.44 2.43
N PHE A 143 21.90 -12.75 2.17
CA PHE A 143 23.04 -13.50 1.64
C PHE A 143 23.12 -13.49 0.11
N ILE A 144 22.16 -12.86 -0.59
CA ILE A 144 22.20 -12.73 -2.05
C ILE A 144 23.31 -11.73 -2.42
N PRO A 145 24.34 -12.16 -3.19
CA PRO A 145 25.46 -11.29 -3.56
C PRO A 145 25.03 -10.17 -4.51
N GLU A 146 25.81 -9.09 -4.53
CA GLU A 146 25.57 -7.97 -5.43
C GLU A 146 25.75 -8.39 -6.90
N GLY A 147 24.82 -7.95 -7.75
CA GLY A 147 24.75 -8.34 -9.15
C GLY A 147 23.47 -7.81 -9.80
N PRO A 148 22.87 -8.52 -10.77
CA PRO A 148 21.66 -8.05 -11.45
C PRO A 148 20.41 -8.03 -10.54
N PHE A 149 20.51 -8.56 -9.32
CA PHE A 149 19.38 -8.70 -8.39
C PHE A 149 18.62 -7.39 -8.17
N THR A 150 19.31 -6.31 -7.78
CA THR A 150 18.68 -5.02 -7.48
C THR A 150 17.98 -4.44 -8.72
N THR A 151 18.61 -4.54 -9.89
CA THR A 151 18.04 -4.06 -11.15
C THR A 151 16.81 -4.85 -11.56
N VAL A 152 16.87 -6.18 -11.52
CA VAL A 152 15.72 -7.04 -11.84
C VAL A 152 14.58 -6.78 -10.86
N TRP A 153 14.89 -6.70 -9.57
CA TRP A 153 13.90 -6.49 -8.53
C TRP A 153 13.29 -5.09 -8.56
N PHE A 154 14.02 -4.08 -9.03
CA PHE A 154 13.48 -2.76 -9.36
C PHE A 154 12.39 -2.86 -10.43
N TYR A 155 12.64 -3.53 -11.56
CA TYR A 155 11.61 -3.71 -12.61
C TYR A 155 10.40 -4.51 -12.13
N VAL A 156 10.62 -5.60 -11.38
CA VAL A 156 9.53 -6.37 -10.76
C VAL A 156 8.73 -5.50 -9.79
N GLY A 157 9.40 -4.71 -8.97
CA GLY A 157 8.79 -3.77 -8.03
C GLY A 157 7.97 -2.70 -8.73
N MET A 158 8.48 -2.11 -9.82
CA MET A 158 7.73 -1.15 -10.63
C MET A 158 6.45 -1.75 -11.22
N ALA A 159 6.55 -2.95 -11.82
CA ALA A 159 5.38 -3.65 -12.36
C ALA A 159 4.37 -3.99 -11.25
N GLY A 160 4.85 -4.45 -10.09
CA GLY A 160 4.02 -4.71 -8.91
C GLY A 160 3.33 -3.46 -8.37
N ALA A 161 4.04 -2.34 -8.28
CA ALA A 161 3.50 -1.06 -7.83
C ALA A 161 2.41 -0.55 -8.78
N PHE A 162 2.61 -0.65 -10.09
CA PHE A 162 1.59 -0.32 -11.08
C PHE A 162 0.31 -1.13 -10.87
N CYS A 163 0.42 -2.46 -10.76
CA CYS A 163 -0.74 -3.32 -10.48
C CYS A 163 -1.40 -2.99 -9.14
N PHE A 164 -0.60 -2.70 -8.10
CA PHE A 164 -1.10 -2.35 -6.78
C PHE A 164 -1.88 -1.04 -6.77
N ILE A 165 -1.41 -0.01 -7.49
CA ILE A 165 -2.11 1.28 -7.64
C ILE A 165 -3.46 1.06 -8.35
N LEU A 166 -3.52 0.23 -9.39
CA LEU A 166 -4.78 -0.07 -10.07
C LEU A 166 -5.78 -0.79 -9.15
N ILE A 167 -5.32 -1.81 -8.40
CA ILE A 167 -6.17 -2.51 -7.43
C ILE A 167 -6.64 -1.55 -6.34
N GLN A 168 -5.73 -0.72 -5.81
CA GLN A 168 -6.03 0.29 -4.80
C GLN A 168 -7.08 1.28 -5.31
N LEU A 169 -6.98 1.73 -6.56
CA LEU A 169 -7.96 2.64 -7.17
C LEU A 169 -9.34 1.99 -7.27
N VAL A 170 -9.43 0.73 -7.71
CA VAL A 170 -10.72 0.01 -7.77
C VAL A 170 -11.34 -0.14 -6.38
N LEU A 171 -10.55 -0.53 -5.37
CA LEU A 171 -11.01 -0.63 -3.99
C LEU A 171 -11.44 0.72 -3.42
N LEU A 172 -10.75 1.80 -3.78
CA LEU A 172 -11.09 3.15 -3.36
C LEU A 172 -12.42 3.63 -3.99
N ILE A 173 -12.66 3.31 -5.27
CA ILE A 173 -13.93 3.60 -5.95
C ILE A 173 -15.07 2.84 -5.26
N ASP A 174 -14.90 1.56 -4.98
CA ASP A 174 -15.91 0.74 -4.30
C ASP A 174 -16.19 1.24 -2.87
N PHE A 175 -15.13 1.61 -2.14
CA PHE A 175 -15.25 2.26 -0.84
C PHE A 175 -16.04 3.58 -0.94
N ALA A 176 -15.73 4.43 -1.92
CA ALA A 176 -16.40 5.71 -2.09
C ALA A 176 -17.87 5.55 -2.48
N HIS A 177 -18.20 4.56 -3.30
CA HIS A 177 -19.59 4.20 -3.62
C HIS A 177 -20.33 3.67 -2.39
N SER A 178 -19.73 2.72 -1.66
CA SER A 178 -20.32 2.15 -0.44
C SER A 178 -20.54 3.21 0.63
N TRP A 179 -19.61 4.17 0.75
CA TRP A 179 -19.76 5.31 1.65
C TRP A 179 -20.93 6.21 1.21
N ASN A 180 -20.98 6.59 -0.06
CA ASN A 180 -22.07 7.41 -0.60
C ASN A 180 -23.43 6.73 -0.38
N GLU A 181 -23.54 5.45 -0.72
CA GLU A 181 -24.76 4.66 -0.52
C GLU A 181 -25.19 4.64 0.94
N SER A 182 -24.28 4.32 1.87
CA SER A 182 -24.62 4.25 3.30
C SER A 182 -25.11 5.60 3.86
N TRP A 183 -24.59 6.72 3.36
CA TRP A 183 -25.00 8.05 3.83
C TRP A 183 -26.28 8.53 3.18
N VAL A 184 -26.51 8.20 1.91
CA VAL A 184 -27.77 8.47 1.20
C VAL A 184 -28.92 7.66 1.82
N GLU A 185 -28.72 6.37 2.10
CA GLU A 185 -29.71 5.52 2.77
C GLU A 185 -30.11 6.10 4.14
N LYS A 186 -29.13 6.51 4.94
CA LYS A 186 -29.39 7.15 6.25
C LYS A 186 -30.03 8.54 6.14
N MET A 187 -29.84 9.23 5.02
CA MET A 187 -30.52 10.49 4.72
C MET A 187 -32.00 10.25 4.40
N GLU A 188 -32.31 9.19 3.66
CA GLU A 188 -33.68 8.84 3.25
C GLU A 188 -34.49 8.23 4.41
N GLU A 189 -33.89 7.37 5.23
CA GLU A 189 -34.58 6.63 6.30
C GLU A 189 -34.47 7.29 7.68
N GLY A 190 -33.51 8.22 7.85
CA GLY A 190 -33.15 8.80 9.14
C GLY A 190 -33.34 10.32 9.22
N ASN A 191 -32.39 10.98 9.87
CA ASN A 191 -32.38 12.44 9.97
C ASN A 191 -31.82 13.08 8.69
N SER A 192 -32.71 13.32 7.73
CA SER A 192 -32.37 13.83 6.40
C SER A 192 -31.48 15.07 6.42
N ARG A 193 -31.73 16.04 7.30
CA ARG A 193 -30.94 17.28 7.35
C ARG A 193 -29.50 17.05 7.83
N CYS A 194 -29.30 16.17 8.81
CA CYS A 194 -27.98 15.90 9.36
C CYS A 194 -27.11 15.14 8.35
N TRP A 195 -27.65 14.09 7.73
CA TRP A 195 -26.91 13.29 6.75
C TRP A 195 -26.68 14.05 5.44
N TYR A 196 -27.63 14.88 5.01
CA TYR A 196 -27.42 15.80 3.89
C TYR A 196 -26.28 16.78 4.18
N ALA A 197 -26.27 17.42 5.37
CA ALA A 197 -25.20 18.30 5.78
C ALA A 197 -23.84 17.58 5.88
N ALA A 198 -23.82 16.35 6.39
CA ALA A 198 -22.63 15.51 6.44
C ALA A 198 -22.09 15.22 5.03
N LEU A 199 -22.95 14.74 4.12
CA LEU A 199 -22.59 14.42 2.73
C LEU A 199 -22.04 15.64 1.99
N LEU A 200 -22.73 16.78 2.12
CA LEU A 200 -22.30 18.04 1.52
C LEU A 200 -20.96 18.50 2.10
N SER A 201 -20.79 18.42 3.43
CA SER A 201 -19.55 18.82 4.09
C SER A 201 -18.34 17.97 3.66
N ALA A 202 -18.49 16.65 3.62
CA ALA A 202 -17.43 15.74 3.20
C ALA A 202 -17.03 16.00 1.74
N THR A 203 -18.02 16.17 0.87
CA THR A 203 -17.81 16.49 -0.54
C THR A 203 -17.11 17.84 -0.72
N ALA A 204 -17.56 18.87 0.00
CA ALA A 204 -16.97 20.21 -0.05
C ALA A 204 -15.53 20.22 0.46
N VAL A 205 -15.23 19.53 1.56
CA VAL A 205 -13.87 19.42 2.11
C VAL A 205 -12.93 18.74 1.11
N ASN A 206 -13.36 17.64 0.47
CA ASN A 206 -12.53 16.94 -0.51
C ASN A 206 -12.19 17.82 -1.72
N TYR A 207 -13.17 18.56 -2.27
CA TYR A 207 -12.88 19.48 -3.37
C TYR A 207 -12.05 20.68 -2.95
N LEU A 208 -12.28 21.23 -1.75
CA LEU A 208 -11.48 22.34 -1.24
C LEU A 208 -10.02 21.91 -1.07
N LEU A 209 -9.77 20.74 -0.48
CA LEU A 209 -8.43 20.17 -0.38
C LEU A 209 -7.79 19.93 -1.75
N SER A 210 -8.58 19.43 -2.71
CA SER A 210 -8.10 19.23 -4.08
C SER A 210 -7.74 20.54 -4.76
N LEU A 211 -8.53 21.60 -4.57
CA LEU A 211 -8.25 22.93 -5.10
C LEU A 211 -6.99 23.52 -4.48
N VAL A 212 -6.84 23.42 -3.15
CA VAL A 212 -5.63 23.83 -2.44
C VAL A 212 -4.42 23.07 -2.98
N ALA A 213 -4.52 21.76 -3.17
CA ALA A 213 -3.45 20.94 -3.75
C ALA A 213 -3.06 21.43 -5.15
N ILE A 214 -4.01 21.70 -6.03
CA ILE A 214 -3.75 22.23 -7.38
C ILE A 214 -3.01 23.57 -7.31
N VAL A 215 -3.45 24.49 -6.45
CA VAL A 215 -2.77 25.79 -6.27
C VAL A 215 -1.33 25.57 -5.80
N LEU A 216 -1.12 24.70 -4.83
CA LEU A 216 0.22 24.35 -4.34
C LEU A 216 1.08 23.70 -5.46
N PHE A 217 0.49 22.88 -6.32
CA PHE A 217 1.22 22.28 -7.44
C PHE A 217 1.71 23.34 -8.42
N TYR A 218 0.88 24.31 -8.78
CA TYR A 218 1.32 25.43 -9.63
C TYR A 218 2.40 26.29 -8.96
N VAL A 219 2.27 26.56 -7.65
CA VAL A 219 3.24 27.42 -6.93
C VAL A 219 4.60 26.73 -6.76
N TYR A 220 4.63 25.44 -6.43
CA TYR A 220 5.88 24.75 -6.07
C TYR A 220 6.49 23.89 -7.18
N TYR A 221 5.71 23.45 -8.16
CA TYR A 221 6.15 22.51 -9.21
C TYR A 221 6.10 23.10 -10.62
N THR A 222 5.79 24.38 -10.78
CA THR A 222 5.82 25.06 -12.09
C THR A 222 6.56 26.40 -12.03
N HIS A 223 7.25 26.76 -13.11
CA HIS A 223 7.92 28.06 -13.25
C HIS A 223 7.38 28.83 -14.47
N PRO A 224 7.47 30.18 -14.49
CA PRO A 224 6.98 30.98 -15.61
C PRO A 224 7.71 30.72 -16.94
N GLU A 225 9.01 30.41 -16.90
CA GLU A 225 9.87 30.30 -18.08
C GLU A 225 10.46 28.89 -18.31
N GLY A 226 9.94 27.86 -17.62
CA GLY A 226 10.37 26.47 -17.73
C GLY A 226 9.43 25.52 -16.95
N CYS A 227 9.41 24.22 -17.29
CA CYS A 227 8.47 23.18 -16.82
C CYS A 227 7.09 23.14 -17.52
N SER A 228 7.09 22.91 -18.85
CA SER A 228 5.86 22.61 -19.60
C SER A 228 5.22 21.27 -19.17
N GLU A 229 6.04 20.30 -18.74
CA GLU A 229 5.57 18.94 -18.42
C GLU A 229 4.66 18.92 -17.18
N ASN A 230 5.16 19.40 -16.03
CA ASN A 230 4.35 19.49 -14.81
C ASN A 230 3.10 20.35 -15.02
N LYS A 231 3.22 21.47 -15.73
CA LYS A 231 2.07 22.32 -16.08
C LYS A 231 1.01 21.54 -16.89
N THR A 232 1.45 20.72 -17.84
CA THR A 232 0.57 19.86 -18.65
C THR A 232 -0.08 18.77 -17.81
N PHE A 233 0.69 18.05 -16.98
CA PHE A 233 0.15 16.99 -16.13
C PHE A 233 -0.87 17.50 -15.12
N ILE A 234 -0.59 18.63 -14.46
CA ILE A 234 -1.54 19.26 -13.53
C ILE A 234 -2.82 19.65 -14.28
N SER A 235 -2.70 20.30 -15.45
CA SER A 235 -3.84 20.76 -16.25
C SER A 235 -4.72 19.60 -16.74
N VAL A 236 -4.12 18.54 -17.27
CA VAL A 236 -4.84 17.36 -17.78
C VAL A 236 -5.56 16.64 -16.65
N ASN A 237 -4.89 16.38 -15.52
CA ASN A 237 -5.52 15.72 -14.38
C ASN A 237 -6.66 16.55 -13.78
N MET A 238 -6.48 17.88 -13.69
CA MET A 238 -7.55 18.79 -13.27
C MET A 238 -8.76 18.70 -14.21
N LEU A 239 -8.55 18.76 -15.53
CA LEU A 239 -9.64 18.69 -16.51
C LEU A 239 -10.38 17.35 -16.46
N LEU A 240 -9.64 16.23 -16.30
CA LEU A 240 -10.23 14.91 -16.14
C LEU A 240 -11.06 14.81 -14.86
N CYS A 241 -10.60 15.37 -13.74
CA CYS A 241 -11.35 15.39 -12.48
C CYS A 241 -12.62 16.24 -12.58
N ILE A 242 -12.56 17.39 -13.25
CA ILE A 242 -13.74 18.22 -13.54
C ILE A 242 -14.72 17.44 -14.41
N GLY A 243 -14.25 16.80 -15.48
CA GLY A 243 -15.07 15.95 -16.35
C GLY A 243 -15.76 14.81 -15.59
N ALA A 244 -15.02 14.09 -14.74
CA ALA A 244 -15.56 13.04 -13.89
C ALA A 244 -16.63 13.57 -12.91
N SER A 245 -16.40 14.75 -12.33
CA SER A 245 -17.35 15.40 -11.43
C SER A 245 -18.64 15.80 -12.15
N VAL A 246 -18.53 16.37 -13.35
CA VAL A 246 -19.70 16.70 -14.20
C VAL A 246 -20.45 15.42 -14.58
N MET A 247 -19.75 14.38 -15.06
CA MET A 247 -20.38 13.09 -15.39
C MET A 247 -21.12 12.47 -14.20
N SER A 248 -20.62 12.61 -12.97
CA SER A 248 -21.28 12.05 -11.78
C SER A 248 -22.66 12.63 -11.47
N ILE A 249 -22.96 13.84 -11.97
CA ILE A 249 -24.24 14.54 -11.75
C ILE A 249 -25.15 14.55 -12.99
N LEU A 250 -24.71 13.97 -14.11
CA LEU A 250 -25.52 13.92 -15.32
C LEU A 250 -26.76 13.06 -15.09
N PRO A 251 -27.99 13.56 -15.36
CA PRO A 251 -29.23 12.81 -15.12
C PRO A 251 -29.24 11.45 -15.83
N LYS A 252 -28.70 11.37 -17.05
CA LYS A 252 -28.60 10.10 -17.81
C LYS A 252 -27.73 9.04 -17.12
N ILE A 253 -26.68 9.47 -16.42
CA ILE A 253 -25.81 8.58 -15.66
C ILE A 253 -26.49 8.18 -14.35
N GLN A 254 -27.16 9.11 -13.67
CA GLN A 254 -27.92 8.82 -12.44
C GLN A 254 -29.15 7.93 -12.71
N GLU A 255 -29.79 8.04 -13.86
CA GLU A 255 -30.86 7.11 -14.29
C GLU A 255 -30.34 5.67 -14.41
N SER A 256 -29.11 5.49 -14.90
CA SER A 256 -28.49 4.17 -15.06
C SER A 256 -27.82 3.66 -13.78
N GLN A 257 -27.33 4.58 -12.95
CA GLN A 257 -26.67 4.31 -11.68
C GLN A 257 -27.11 5.36 -10.64
N PRO A 258 -28.26 5.16 -9.97
CA PRO A 258 -28.87 6.15 -9.06
C PRO A 258 -28.02 6.44 -7.82
N ARG A 259 -27.02 5.60 -7.55
CA ARG A 259 -26.10 5.73 -6.42
C ARG A 259 -24.79 6.45 -6.77
N SER A 260 -24.65 6.91 -8.03
CA SER A 260 -23.57 7.82 -8.43
C SER A 260 -23.79 9.19 -7.81
N GLY A 261 -22.76 9.74 -7.18
CA GLY A 261 -22.86 11.00 -6.46
C GLY A 261 -21.56 11.76 -6.41
N LEU A 262 -21.68 13.04 -6.08
CA LEU A 262 -20.55 13.98 -6.07
C LEU A 262 -19.50 13.65 -4.99
N LEU A 263 -19.89 12.95 -3.91
CA LEU A 263 -18.96 12.45 -2.90
C LEU A 263 -17.93 11.51 -3.53
N GLN A 264 -18.38 10.56 -4.34
CA GLN A 264 -17.51 9.58 -4.99
C GLN A 264 -16.49 10.28 -5.90
N SER A 265 -16.92 11.18 -6.78
CA SER A 265 -16.01 11.92 -7.66
C SER A 265 -15.04 12.81 -6.87
N SER A 266 -15.47 13.36 -5.73
CA SER A 266 -14.59 14.17 -4.85
C SER A 266 -13.46 13.34 -4.21
N VAL A 267 -13.74 12.10 -3.80
CA VAL A 267 -12.74 11.17 -3.23
C VAL A 267 -11.71 10.75 -4.28
N ILE A 268 -12.17 10.48 -5.51
CA ILE A 268 -11.27 10.14 -6.62
C ILE A 268 -10.45 11.36 -7.06
N THR A 269 -11.02 12.57 -6.99
CA THR A 269 -10.30 13.81 -7.30
C THR A 269 -9.13 14.03 -6.35
N ILE A 270 -9.36 13.93 -5.03
CA ILE A 270 -8.28 14.13 -4.05
C ILE A 270 -7.19 13.03 -4.16
N TYR A 271 -7.57 11.79 -4.47
CA TYR A 271 -6.61 10.72 -4.72
C TYR A 271 -5.79 10.95 -6.00
N THR A 272 -6.42 11.46 -7.06
CA THR A 272 -5.71 11.87 -8.29
C THR A 272 -4.71 12.98 -8.00
N MET A 273 -5.05 13.95 -7.13
CA MET A 273 -4.10 14.98 -6.69
C MET A 273 -2.92 14.37 -5.93
N TYR A 274 -3.16 13.41 -5.04
CA TYR A 274 -2.10 12.68 -4.35
C TYR A 274 -1.16 11.95 -5.32
N LEU A 275 -1.70 11.21 -6.30
CA LEU A 275 -0.88 10.51 -7.30
C LEU A 275 -0.10 11.50 -8.19
N THR A 276 -0.72 12.62 -8.58
CA THR A 276 -0.06 13.67 -9.36
C THR A 276 1.11 14.26 -8.59
N TRP A 277 0.91 14.60 -7.32
CA TRP A 277 1.98 15.08 -6.44
C TRP A 277 3.12 14.07 -6.27
N SER A 278 2.75 12.80 -6.03
CA SER A 278 3.73 11.72 -5.89
C SER A 278 4.55 11.54 -7.16
N ALA A 279 3.94 11.66 -8.35
CA ALA A 279 4.67 11.56 -9.62
C ALA A 279 5.65 12.73 -9.80
N MET A 280 5.18 13.97 -9.63
CA MET A 280 6.00 15.18 -9.83
C MET A 280 7.16 15.28 -8.84
N THR A 281 6.98 14.82 -7.59
CA THR A 281 8.05 14.83 -6.58
C THR A 281 9.23 13.93 -6.95
N ASN A 282 9.00 12.93 -7.81
CA ASN A 282 10.00 11.97 -8.26
C ASN A 282 10.59 12.31 -9.65
N GLU A 283 10.33 13.51 -10.19
CA GLU A 283 10.92 13.96 -11.44
C GLU A 283 12.43 14.24 -11.27
N PRO A 284 13.31 13.62 -12.08
CA PRO A 284 14.74 13.87 -12.04
C PRO A 284 15.07 15.16 -12.80
N GLY A 285 14.86 16.33 -12.18
CA GLY A 285 15.09 17.61 -12.87
C GLY A 285 14.74 18.86 -12.08
N LYS A 286 15.16 18.95 -10.81
CA LYS A 286 15.20 20.24 -10.10
C LYS A 286 16.40 21.08 -10.53
#